data_AF-A0A3C0ARK2-F1
#
_entry.id   AF-A0A3C0ARK2-F1
#
_cell.length_a   1.000
_cell.length_b   1.000
_cell.length_c   1.000
_cell.angle_alpha   90.00
_cell.angle_beta   90.00
_cell.angle_gamma   90.00
#
_symmetry.space_group_name_H-M   'P 1'
#
loop_
_entity.id
_entity.type
_entity.pdbx_description
1 polymer ?
#
loop_
_entity_poly.entity_id
_entity_poly.type
_entity_poly.pdbx_seq_one_letter_code
_entity_poly.pdbx_strand_id
1 'polypeptide(L)' 'MKIERIELYHVAMPLIYPWRTAYGEDAAIHSVLCRMISGSVEGWGESTPLAAPCYSPEWAGGVFHTV' A
#
# COMPACT_ATOMS: atom_id res chain seq x y z
N MET A 1 -1.44 0.76 25.87
CA MET A 1 -0.67 0.58 24.61
C MET A 1 -0.47 1.96 24.01
N LYS A 2 0.76 2.38 23.68
CA LYS A 2 1.08 3.71 23.13
C LYS A 2 1.87 3.51 21.84
N ILE A 3 1.43 4.12 20.74
CA ILE A 3 2.16 4.11 19.47
C ILE A 3 3.29 5.14 19.57
N GLU A 4 4.53 4.71 19.41
CA GLU A 4 5.72 5.55 19.50
C GLU A 4 6.19 6.03 18.13
N ARG A 5 5.97 5.21 17.10
CA ARG A 5 6.32 5.52 15.72
C ARG A 5 5.40 4.80 14.75
N ILE A 6 5.09 5.48 13.65
CA ILE A 6 4.47 4.91 12.46
C ILE A 6 5.44 5.15 11.30
N GLU A 7 5.80 4.10 10.59
CA GLU A 7 6.61 4.16 9.37
C GLU A 7 5.75 3.69 8.19
N LEU A 8 5.75 4.47 7.11
CA LEU A 8 5.00 4.17 5.91
C LEU A 8 5.93 3.89 4.74
N TYR A 9 5.55 2.92 3.94
CA TYR A 9 6.30 2.50 2.76
C TYR A 9 5.34 2.39 1.59
N HIS A 10 5.48 3.24 0.57
CA HIS A 10 4.87 3.01 -0.74
C HIS A 10 5.77 2.06 -1.52
N VAL A 11 5.29 0.85 -1.76
CA VAL A 11 6.02 -0.19 -2.49
C VAL A 11 5.37 -0.47 -3.83
N ALA A 12 6.18 -0.81 -4.81
CA ALA A 12 5.75 -1.32 -6.11
C ALA A 12 6.46 -2.67 -6.36
N MET A 13 5.71 -3.77 -6.29
CA MET A 13 6.22 -5.11 -6.52
C MET A 13 5.91 -5.55 -7.95
N PRO A 14 6.90 -5.73 -8.84
CA PRO A 14 6.66 -6.18 -10.21
C PRO A 14 6.02 -7.57 -10.25
N LEU A 15 5.00 -7.74 -11.09
CA LEU A 15 4.37 -9.03 -11.35
C LEU A 15 5.17 -9.82 -12.39
N ILE A 16 5.08 -11.15 -12.35
CA ILE A 16 5.72 -12.04 -13.34
C ILE A 16 5.19 -11.75 -14.75
N TYR A 17 3.91 -11.39 -14.86
CA TYR A 17 3.26 -10.92 -16.07
C TYR A 17 2.17 -9.89 -15.70
N PRO A 18 1.78 -8.96 -16.60
CA PRO A 18 0.75 -7.97 -16.30
C PRO A 18 -0.59 -8.60 -15.93
N TRP A 19 -1.20 -8.11 -14.85
CA TRP A 19 -2.54 -8.49 -14.44
C TRP A 19 -3.57 -7.64 -15.18
N ARG A 20 -4.48 -8.28 -15.92
CA ARG A 20 -5.47 -7.60 -16.78
C ARG A 20 -6.89 -7.86 -16.29
N THR A 21 -7.68 -6.79 -16.22
CA THR A 21 -9.09 -6.81 -15.83
C THR A 21 -9.93 -5.91 -16.74
N ALA A 22 -11.19 -5.65 -16.37
CA ALA A 22 -12.08 -4.78 -17.12
C ALA A 22 -11.65 -3.30 -17.14
N TYR A 23 -10.90 -2.82 -16.13
CA TYR A 23 -10.46 -1.41 -16.10
C TYR A 23 -9.17 -1.15 -16.89
N GLY A 24 -8.42 -2.20 -17.24
CA GLY A 24 -7.08 -2.06 -17.81
C GLY A 24 -6.14 -3.18 -17.37
N GLU A 25 -4.85 -2.86 -17.32
CA GLU A 25 -3.81 -3.78 -16.90
C GLU A 25 -2.80 -3.09 -15.98
N ASP A 26 -2.27 -3.84 -15.02
CA ASP A 26 -1.24 -3.40 -14.09
C ASP A 26 -0.01 -4.33 -14.18
N ALA A 27 1.19 -3.77 -14.27
CA ALA A 27 2.45 -4.51 -14.31
C ALA A 27 3.07 -4.74 -12.92
N ALA A 28 2.57 -4.06 -11.90
CA ALA A 28 3.08 -4.13 -10.53
C ALA A 28 1.94 -3.97 -9.51
N ILE A 29 2.10 -4.62 -8.36
CA ILE A 29 1.24 -4.38 -7.18
C ILE A 29 1.78 -3.13 -6.47
N HIS A 30 0.96 -2.09 -6.40
CA HIS A 30 1.24 -0.92 -5.56
C HIS A 30 0.52 -1.08 -4.22
N SER A 31 1.31 -1.12 -3.14
CA SER A 31 0.81 -1.25 -1.76
C SER A 31 1.40 -0.15 -0.88
N VAL A 32 0.68 0.17 0.21
CA VAL A 32 1.20 0.98 1.31
C VAL A 32 1.33 0.08 2.53
N LEU A 33 2.58 -0.13 2.96
CA LEU A 33 2.87 -0.88 4.19
C LEU A 33 2.98 0.10 5.36
N CYS A 34 2.33 -0.23 6.47
CA CYS A 34 2.36 0.54 7.71
C CYS A 34 3.00 -0.32 8.80
N ARG A 35 4.11 0.16 9.34
CA ARG A 35 4.76 -0.43 10.52
C ARG A 35 4.52 0.48 11.72
N MET A 36 3.89 -0.06 12.75
CA MET A 36 3.67 0.65 14.01
C MET A 36 4.55 0.04 15.10
N ILE A 37 5.20 0.89 15.89
CA ILE A 37 6.14 0.48 16.95
C ILE A 37 5.61 0.96 18.31
N SER A 38 5.70 0.08 19.32
CA SER A 38 5.32 0.35 20.71
C SER A 38 6.30 -0.37 21.65
N GLY A 39 7.37 0.29 22.09
CA GLY A 39 8.40 -0.32 22.92
C GLY A 39 9.18 -1.37 22.13
N SER A 40 9.24 -2.61 22.63
CA SER A 40 9.96 -3.72 21.98
C SER A 40 9.11 -4.52 20.99
N VAL A 41 7.88 -4.09 20.70
CA VAL A 41 6.99 -4.78 19.76
C VAL A 41 6.68 -3.91 18.55
N GLU A 42 6.46 -4.58 17.42
CA GLU A 42 6.04 -3.97 16.17
C GLU A 42 4.88 -4.74 15.56
N GLY A 43 4.04 -4.01 14.80
CA GLY A 43 2.96 -4.57 14.02
C GLY A 43 3.00 -4.03 12.59
N TRP A 44 2.68 -4.90 11.63
CA TRP A 44 2.64 -4.58 10.21
C TRP A 44 1.20 -4.68 9.69
N GLY A 45 0.79 -3.69 8.91
CA GLY A 45 -0.44 -3.68 8.15
C GLY A 45 -0.18 -3.30 6.69
N GLU A 46 -1.07 -3.74 5.80
CA GLU A 46 -0.99 -3.45 4.37
C GLU A 46 -2.32 -2.89 3.87
N SER A 47 -2.23 -1.85 3.04
CA SER A 47 -3.32 -1.39 2.18
C SER A 47 -2.95 -1.61 0.71
N THR A 48 -3.90 -2.06 -0.11
CA THR A 48 -3.70 -2.50 -1.51
C THR A 48 -4.53 -1.71 -2.54
N PRO A 49 -4.45 -0.37 -2.58
CA PRO A 49 -5.35 0.46 -3.40
C PRO A 49 -4.96 0.57 -4.90
N LEU A 50 -3.97 -0.20 -5.39
CA LEU A 50 -3.45 -0.15 -6.76
C LEU A 50 -2.81 1.20 -7.14
N ALA A 51 -2.25 1.29 -8.35
CA ALA A 51 -1.50 2.48 -8.80
C ALA A 51 -2.42 3.69 -9.05
N ALA A 52 -3.62 3.43 -9.57
CA ALA A 52 -4.58 4.42 -10.02
C ALA A 52 -6.00 4.07 -9.50
N PRO A 53 -6.89 5.07 -9.36
CA PRO A 53 -8.24 4.90 -8.81
C PRO A 53 -9.20 4.27 -9.84
N CYS A 54 -8.83 3.12 -10.38
CA CYS A 54 -9.55 2.41 -11.43
C CYS A 54 -10.45 1.29 -10.89
N TYR A 55 -10.21 0.85 -9.64
CA TYR A 55 -11.04 -0.14 -8.94
C TYR A 55 -11.93 0.51 -7.87
N SER A 56 -11.35 1.35 -7.02
CA SER A 56 -12.04 2.21 -6.05
C SER A 56 -11.52 3.66 -6.19
N PRO A 57 -12.16 4.64 -5.52
CA PRO A 57 -11.66 6.02 -5.53
C PRO A 57 -10.32 6.23 -4.82
N GLU A 58 -9.83 5.25 -4.07
CA GLU A 58 -8.53 5.28 -3.41
C GLU A 58 -7.43 4.79 -4.38
N TRP A 59 -6.20 5.30 -4.21
CA TRP A 59 -5.02 4.82 -4.94
C TRP A 59 -3.76 4.97 -4.09
N ALA A 60 -2.71 4.19 -4.37
CA ALA A 60 -1.57 4.03 -3.47
C ALA A 60 -0.83 5.34 -3.17
N GLY A 61 -0.64 6.18 -4.18
CA GLY A 61 -0.04 7.51 -3.97
C GLY A 61 -0.91 8.40 -3.07
N GLY A 62 -2.22 8.42 -3.29
CA GLY A 62 -3.16 9.21 -2.48
C GLY A 62 -3.21 8.74 -1.03
N VAL A 63 -3.30 7.42 -0.82
CA VAL A 63 -3.26 6.80 0.51
C VAL A 63 -1.96 7.13 1.23
N PHE A 64 -0.81 6.98 0.56
CA PHE A 64 0.51 7.26 1.17
C PHE A 64 0.66 8.73 1.62
N HIS A 65 0.10 9.69 0.87
CA HIS A 65 0.18 11.11 1.21
C HIS A 65 -0.83 11.59 2.26
N THR A 66 -1.85 10.78 2.58
CA THR A 66 -2.92 11.18 3.50
C THR A 66 -2.59 10.90 4.97
N VAL A 67 -1.67 9.97 5.23
CA VAL A 67 -1.31 9.50 6.58
C VAL A 67 -0.23 10.36 7.22
#